data_AF-W5J7Y1-F1
#
_entry.id   AF-W5J7Y1-F1
#
_cell.length_a   1.000
_cell.length_b   1.000
_cell.length_c   1.000
_cell.angle_alpha   90.00
_cell.angle_beta   90.00
_cell.angle_gamma   90.00
#
_symmetry.space_group_name_H-M   'P 1'
#
loop_
_entity.id
_entity.type
_entity.pdbx_description
1 polymer ?
#
loop_
_entity_poly.entity_id
_entity_poly.type
_entity_poly.pdbx_seq_one_letter_code
_entity_poly.pdbx_strand_id
1 'polypeptide(L)'
;MMYACLDRAQIEGLKFAETLANTTALRRINATLLDYSRTPCRRSRFTVEDDFYICLVRHYTQTIYHPCSTAKMGPDTDPMAVVDRHLRVRGIGGLRVVDASIFPLITTGNTNVPTIAVAEKAADIVKAAYLDDLRRHANDLRQCATVQFDYSAPASTIKQQQHT
;
A
#
# COMPACT_ATOMS: atom_id res chain seq x y z
N MET A 1 -10.76 -25.64 -3.78
CA MET A 1 -9.96 -25.78 -2.54
C MET A 1 -8.85 -24.71 -2.47
N MET A 2 -9.16 -23.44 -2.81
CA MET A 2 -8.18 -22.33 -2.88
C MET A 2 -8.64 -21.08 -2.06
N TYR A 3 -9.80 -21.16 -1.41
CA TYR A 3 -10.37 -20.09 -0.57
C TYR A 3 -10.08 -20.25 0.93
N ALA A 4 -9.30 -21.27 1.33
CA ALA A 4 -9.23 -21.69 2.74
C ALA A 4 -8.38 -20.78 3.65
N CYS A 5 -7.40 -20.02 3.15
CA CYS A 5 -6.51 -19.23 4.02
C CYS A 5 -7.04 -17.84 4.35
N LEU A 6 -7.57 -17.12 3.36
CA LEU A 6 -8.09 -15.75 3.57
C LEU A 6 -9.40 -15.79 4.38
N ASP A 7 -10.31 -16.70 4.05
CA ASP A 7 -11.53 -16.92 4.82
C ASP A 7 -11.18 -17.23 6.29
N ARG A 8 -10.14 -18.04 6.55
CA ARG A 8 -9.73 -18.41 7.91
C ARG A 8 -9.22 -17.24 8.74
N ALA A 9 -8.38 -16.36 8.19
CA ALA A 9 -7.90 -15.19 8.93
C ALA A 9 -9.05 -14.25 9.31
N GLN A 10 -10.03 -14.07 8.43
CA GLN A 10 -11.20 -13.24 8.69
C GLN A 10 -12.15 -13.87 9.72
N ILE A 11 -12.37 -15.20 9.66
CA ILE A 11 -13.16 -15.95 10.65
C ILE A 11 -12.53 -15.83 12.04
N GLU A 12 -11.22 -16.08 12.17
CA GLU A 12 -10.54 -15.96 13.45
C GLU A 12 -10.54 -14.51 13.98
N GLY A 13 -10.48 -13.52 13.09
CA GLY A 13 -10.67 -12.11 13.44
C GLY A 13 -12.05 -11.81 14.03
N LEU A 14 -13.13 -12.39 13.47
CA LEU A 14 -14.49 -12.26 14.00
C LEU A 14 -14.64 -12.92 15.37
N LYS A 15 -14.11 -14.15 15.55
CA LYS A 15 -14.11 -14.85 16.85
C LYS A 15 -13.32 -14.08 17.91
N PHE A 16 -12.19 -13.49 17.52
CA PHE A 16 -11.42 -12.61 18.39
C PHE A 16 -12.22 -11.36 18.78
N ALA A 17 -12.92 -10.72 17.84
CA ALA A 17 -13.76 -9.56 18.14
C ALA A 17 -14.90 -9.90 19.11
N GLU A 18 -15.53 -11.07 18.96
CA GLU A 18 -16.56 -11.56 19.90
C GLU A 18 -15.97 -11.79 21.30
N THR A 19 -14.81 -12.45 21.37
CA THR A 19 -14.07 -12.67 22.62
C THR A 19 -13.71 -11.35 23.29
N LEU A 20 -13.25 -10.38 22.51
CA LEU A 20 -12.90 -9.05 22.97
C LEU A 20 -14.13 -8.34 23.54
N ALA A 21 -15.26 -8.33 22.82
CA ALA A 21 -16.52 -7.74 23.28
C ALA A 21 -17.00 -8.36 24.60
N ASN A 22 -16.74 -9.64 24.83
CA ASN A 22 -17.10 -10.35 26.06
C ASN A 22 -16.10 -10.13 27.22
N THR A 23 -15.10 -9.26 27.08
CA THR A 23 -14.22 -8.90 28.21
C THR A 23 -14.95 -8.05 29.25
N THR A 24 -14.49 -8.06 30.50
CA THR A 24 -15.10 -7.28 31.59
C THR A 24 -15.16 -5.78 31.29
N ALA A 25 -14.15 -5.21 30.63
CA ALA A 25 -14.12 -3.80 30.28
C ALA A 25 -15.20 -3.44 29.25
N LEU A 26 -15.36 -4.25 28.20
CA LEU A 26 -16.32 -3.98 27.14
C LEU A 26 -17.77 -4.32 27.53
N ARG A 27 -17.98 -5.33 28.38
CA ARG A 27 -19.30 -5.60 28.96
C ARG A 27 -19.83 -4.45 29.83
N ARG A 28 -18.96 -3.73 30.54
CA ARG A 28 -19.36 -2.57 31.36
C ARG A 28 -20.02 -1.46 30.55
N ILE A 29 -19.72 -1.36 29.25
CA ILE A 29 -20.33 -0.39 28.34
C ILE A 29 -21.38 -1.03 27.42
N ASN A 30 -21.80 -2.26 27.70
CA ASN A 30 -22.74 -3.02 26.88
C ASN A 30 -22.33 -3.12 25.40
N ALA A 31 -21.02 -3.26 25.13
CA ALA A 31 -20.53 -3.45 23.77
C ALA A 31 -20.97 -4.84 23.25
N THR A 32 -21.71 -4.85 22.15
CA THR A 32 -22.16 -6.08 21.48
C THR A 32 -21.72 -6.07 20.02
N LEU A 33 -21.62 -7.26 19.41
CA LEU A 33 -21.59 -7.35 17.96
C LEU A 33 -22.91 -6.85 17.36
N LEU A 34 -22.86 -6.45 16.09
CA LEU A 34 -24.08 -6.09 15.34
C LEU A 34 -25.05 -7.27 15.32
N ASP A 35 -26.34 -6.98 15.47
CA ASP A 35 -27.37 -8.01 15.42
C ASP A 35 -27.65 -8.45 13.97
N TYR A 36 -27.24 -9.67 13.66
CA TYR A 36 -27.49 -10.32 12.36
C TYR A 36 -28.74 -11.22 12.37
N SER A 37 -29.57 -11.20 13.42
CA SER A 37 -30.76 -12.05 13.55
C SER A 37 -31.76 -11.90 12.40
N ARG A 38 -31.82 -10.71 11.80
CA ARG A 38 -32.73 -10.37 10.70
C ARG A 38 -32.10 -10.46 9.31
N THR A 39 -30.94 -11.09 9.18
CA THR A 39 -30.21 -11.19 7.92
C THR A 39 -30.16 -12.64 7.38
N PRO A 40 -29.75 -12.84 6.11
CA PRO A 40 -29.53 -14.18 5.58
C PRO A 40 -28.53 -15.01 6.39
N CYS A 41 -27.59 -14.33 7.07
CA CYS A 41 -26.57 -14.92 7.94
C CYS A 41 -26.96 -15.01 9.41
N ARG A 42 -28.26 -15.05 9.75
CA ARG A 42 -28.68 -15.27 11.14
C ARG A 42 -28.11 -16.57 11.71
N ARG A 43 -27.60 -16.53 12.95
CA ARG A 43 -26.90 -17.66 13.61
C ARG A 43 -27.72 -18.94 13.66
N SER A 44 -29.04 -18.83 13.86
CA SER A 44 -29.94 -19.99 13.96
C SER A 44 -30.05 -20.84 12.68
N ARG A 45 -29.51 -20.39 11.54
CA ARG A 45 -29.49 -21.18 10.29
C ARG A 45 -28.34 -22.17 10.21
N PHE A 46 -27.36 -22.08 11.11
CA PHE A 46 -26.12 -22.82 11.02
C PHE A 46 -25.99 -23.76 12.21
N THR A 47 -25.66 -25.03 11.94
CA THR A 47 -25.35 -26.04 12.96
C THR A 47 -23.86 -26.14 13.24
N VAL A 48 -23.04 -25.77 12.25
CA VAL A 48 -21.58 -25.64 12.37
C VAL A 48 -21.26 -24.17 12.62
N GLU A 49 -20.45 -23.90 13.66
CA GLU A 49 -20.17 -22.53 14.09
C GLU A 49 -19.45 -21.71 13.01
N ASP A 50 -18.46 -22.31 12.34
CA ASP A 50 -17.66 -21.67 11.30
C ASP A 50 -18.49 -21.27 10.07
N ASP A 51 -19.54 -22.02 9.74
CA ASP A 51 -20.40 -21.71 8.59
C ASP A 51 -21.14 -20.38 8.77
N PHE A 52 -21.48 -20.02 10.01
CA PHE A 52 -22.03 -18.70 10.32
C PHE A 52 -21.01 -17.60 10.02
N TYR A 53 -19.77 -17.73 10.48
CA TYR A 53 -18.74 -16.71 10.25
C TYR A 53 -18.39 -16.62 8.76
N ILE A 54 -18.35 -17.74 8.03
CA ILE A 54 -18.18 -17.75 6.57
C ILE A 54 -19.29 -16.94 5.88
N CYS A 55 -20.54 -17.10 6.31
CA CYS A 55 -21.64 -16.30 5.77
C CYS A 55 -21.39 -14.81 6.01
N LEU A 56 -21.00 -14.42 7.23
CA LEU A 56 -20.71 -13.04 7.56
C LEU A 56 -19.57 -12.47 6.70
N VAL A 57 -18.46 -13.19 6.60
CA VAL A 57 -17.30 -12.77 5.80
C VAL A 57 -17.70 -12.58 4.34
N ARG A 58 -18.48 -13.49 3.75
CA ARG A 58 -18.87 -13.38 2.33
C ARG A 58 -19.86 -12.26 2.04
N HIS A 59 -20.79 -11.98 2.96
CA HIS A 59 -21.85 -11.00 2.72
C HIS A 59 -21.52 -9.59 3.20
N TYR A 60 -20.63 -9.45 4.19
CA TYR A 60 -20.39 -8.17 4.87
C TYR A 60 -18.95 -7.67 4.77
N THR A 61 -18.03 -8.44 4.18
CA THR A 61 -16.70 -7.90 3.87
C THR A 61 -16.82 -6.84 2.79
N GLN A 62 -16.13 -5.72 3.03
CA GLN A 62 -15.95 -4.65 2.07
C GLN A 62 -14.48 -4.30 1.97
N THR A 63 -14.11 -3.65 0.88
CA THR A 63 -12.76 -3.08 0.77
C THR A 63 -12.59 -1.94 1.77
N ILE A 64 -11.39 -1.82 2.31
CA ILE A 64 -10.94 -0.63 3.05
C ILE A 64 -10.14 0.33 2.13
N TYR A 65 -10.28 0.18 0.82
CA TYR A 65 -9.70 1.06 -0.21
C TYR A 65 -8.17 1.08 -0.26
N HIS A 66 -7.53 -0.08 -0.03
CA HIS A 66 -6.08 -0.25 -0.17
C HIS A 66 -5.67 -1.20 -1.32
N PRO A 67 -6.10 -0.98 -2.58
CA PRO A 67 -5.57 -1.76 -3.70
C PRO A 67 -4.08 -1.43 -3.92
N CYS A 68 -3.26 -2.46 -4.16
CA CYS A 68 -1.83 -2.34 -4.40
C CYS A 68 -1.29 -3.52 -5.22
N SER A 69 0.02 -3.55 -5.47
CA SER A 69 0.75 -4.70 -6.01
C SER A 69 0.48 -5.10 -7.47
N THR A 70 -0.27 -4.31 -8.24
CA THR A 70 -0.60 -4.61 -9.64
C THR A 70 0.57 -4.41 -10.61
N ALA A 71 1.59 -3.64 -10.24
CA ALA A 71 2.84 -3.46 -10.99
C ALA A 71 4.06 -3.82 -10.12
N LYS A 72 3.97 -4.95 -9.42
CA LYS A 72 4.91 -5.44 -8.43
C LYS A 72 6.38 -5.20 -8.80
N MET A 73 7.12 -4.58 -7.88
CA MET A 73 8.57 -4.55 -7.87
C MET A 73 9.13 -5.93 -7.49
N GLY A 74 10.17 -6.38 -8.17
CA GLY A 74 10.81 -7.65 -7.82
C GLY A 74 12.22 -7.82 -8.40
N PRO A 75 12.96 -8.83 -7.92
CA PRO A 75 14.28 -9.17 -8.45
C PRO A 75 14.20 -9.64 -9.90
N ASP A 76 15.33 -9.65 -10.61
CA ASP A 76 15.39 -10.11 -12.01
C ASP A 76 15.05 -11.61 -12.17
N THR A 77 15.11 -12.37 -11.08
CA THR A 77 14.71 -13.77 -11.01
C THR A 77 13.21 -13.97 -10.83
N ASP A 78 12.43 -12.91 -10.59
CA ASP A 78 10.98 -12.98 -10.42
C ASP A 78 10.28 -12.71 -11.77
N PRO A 79 9.75 -13.75 -12.45
CA PRO A 79 9.11 -13.58 -13.76
C PRO A 79 7.79 -12.80 -13.68
N MET A 80 7.23 -12.60 -12.49
CA MET A 80 6.00 -11.82 -12.27
C MET A 80 6.28 -10.36 -11.92
N ALA A 81 7.55 -9.96 -11.79
CA ALA A 81 7.90 -8.56 -11.51
C ALA A 81 7.64 -7.69 -12.74
N VAL A 82 7.01 -6.53 -12.54
CA VAL A 82 6.74 -5.53 -13.59
C VAL A 82 7.82 -4.45 -13.59
N VAL A 83 8.28 -4.05 -12.40
CA VAL A 83 9.36 -3.08 -12.24
C VAL A 83 10.57 -3.68 -11.52
N ASP A 84 11.75 -3.14 -11.79
CA ASP A 84 12.97 -3.49 -11.07
C ASP A 84 13.17 -2.67 -9.79
N ARG A 85 14.28 -2.89 -9.08
CA ARG A 85 14.65 -2.15 -7.85
C ARG A 85 14.85 -0.63 -8.04
N HIS A 86 14.96 -0.17 -9.28
CA HIS A 86 15.07 1.24 -9.64
C HIS A 86 13.73 1.80 -10.17
N LEU A 87 12.66 1.03 -10.01
CA LEU A 87 11.28 1.33 -10.41
C LEU A 87 11.10 1.45 -11.92
N ARG A 88 12.03 0.90 -12.71
CA ARG A 88 11.98 0.93 -14.18
C ARG A 88 11.08 -0.18 -14.67
N VAL A 89 10.20 0.14 -15.62
CA VAL A 89 9.36 -0.86 -16.27
C VAL A 89 10.23 -1.78 -17.11
N ARG A 90 10.10 -3.09 -16.89
CA ARG A 90 10.89 -4.08 -17.59
C ARG A 90 10.53 -4.09 -19.08
N GLY A 91 11.54 -4.08 -19.95
CA GLY A 91 11.37 -4.09 -21.40
C GLY A 91 11.01 -2.73 -22.02
N ILE A 92 10.84 -1.66 -21.23
CA ILE A 92 10.49 -0.33 -21.75
C ILE A 92 11.50 0.71 -21.24
N GLY A 93 12.15 1.41 -22.17
CA GLY A 93 13.09 2.48 -21.85
C GLY A 93 12.38 3.77 -21.40
N GLY A 94 12.98 4.49 -20.44
CA GLY A 94 12.50 5.81 -20.01
C GLY A 94 11.21 5.83 -19.20
N LEU A 95 10.63 4.67 -18.87
CA LEU A 95 9.37 4.57 -18.13
C LEU A 95 9.58 3.99 -16.72
N ARG A 96 8.91 4.60 -15.73
CA ARG A 96 8.88 4.16 -14.34
C ARG A 96 7.47 4.18 -13.78
N VAL A 97 7.22 3.38 -12.74
CA VAL A 97 5.98 3.42 -11.95
C VAL A 97 6.33 3.78 -10.51
N VAL A 98 5.63 4.77 -9.95
CA VAL A 98 5.87 5.28 -8.59
C VAL A 98 4.54 5.50 -7.89
N ASP A 99 3.97 4.43 -7.34
CA ASP A 99 2.72 4.46 -6.56
C ASP A 99 2.60 3.17 -5.71
N ALA A 100 1.43 2.91 -5.11
CA ALA A 100 1.19 1.68 -4.34
C ALA A 100 1.21 0.39 -5.20
N SER A 101 1.07 0.48 -6.52
CA SER A 101 1.04 -0.70 -7.39
C SER A 101 2.38 -1.45 -7.39
N ILE A 102 3.48 -0.78 -7.06
CA ILE A 102 4.81 -1.40 -7.04
C ILE A 102 5.07 -2.25 -5.78
N PHE A 103 4.23 -2.16 -4.75
CA PHE A 103 4.45 -2.91 -3.51
C PHE A 103 4.44 -4.41 -3.80
N PRO A 104 5.47 -5.19 -3.41
CA PRO A 104 5.46 -6.63 -3.65
C PRO A 104 4.36 -7.35 -2.87
N LEU A 105 4.02 -6.83 -1.70
CA LEU A 105 2.93 -7.26 -0.81
C LEU A 105 2.33 -6.03 -0.14
N ILE A 106 1.04 -6.08 0.21
CA ILE A 106 0.37 -5.00 0.93
C ILE A 106 1.02 -4.77 2.30
N THR A 107 1.14 -3.50 2.72
CA THR A 107 1.65 -3.15 4.04
C THR A 107 0.64 -3.45 5.14
N THR A 108 1.10 -3.66 6.38
CA THR A 108 0.21 -3.93 7.53
C THR A 108 -0.61 -2.71 7.96
N GLY A 109 -0.10 -1.50 7.70
CA GLY A 109 -0.79 -0.24 7.93
C GLY A 109 -1.38 0.38 6.66
N ASN A 110 -1.99 1.55 6.81
CA ASN A 110 -2.57 2.32 5.70
C ASN A 110 -1.53 2.61 4.62
N THR A 111 -1.89 2.37 3.36
CA THR A 111 -0.95 2.40 2.23
C THR A 111 -0.43 3.79 1.88
N ASN A 112 -1.13 4.85 2.30
CA ASN A 112 -0.76 6.24 2.00
C ASN A 112 0.68 6.60 2.43
N VAL A 113 1.03 6.32 3.69
CA VAL A 113 2.36 6.67 4.23
C VAL A 113 3.47 5.89 3.52
N PRO A 114 3.39 4.56 3.35
CA PRO A 114 4.32 3.81 2.51
C PRO A 114 4.44 4.33 1.08
N THR A 115 3.33 4.77 0.46
CA THR A 115 3.36 5.31 -0.91
C THR A 115 4.14 6.62 -0.98
N ILE A 116 3.92 7.52 -0.02
CA ILE A 116 4.70 8.76 0.08
C ILE A 116 6.18 8.44 0.29
N ALA A 117 6.51 7.52 1.20
CA ALA A 117 7.91 7.13 1.44
C ALA A 117 8.59 6.54 0.20
N VAL A 118 7.85 5.74 -0.59
CA VAL A 118 8.32 5.24 -1.89
C VAL A 118 8.51 6.38 -2.88
N ALA A 119 7.59 7.34 -2.95
CA ALA A 119 7.71 8.49 -3.85
C ALA A 119 8.93 9.36 -3.51
N GLU A 120 9.19 9.61 -2.22
CA GLU A 120 10.40 10.30 -1.76
C GLU A 120 11.67 9.56 -2.19
N LYS A 121 11.72 8.24 -1.95
CA LYS A 121 12.87 7.43 -2.38
C LYS A 121 13.01 7.40 -3.90
N ALA A 122 11.91 7.34 -4.63
CA ALA A 122 11.90 7.35 -6.09
C ALA A 122 12.45 8.66 -6.65
N ALA A 123 12.13 9.80 -6.04
CA ALA A 123 12.68 11.09 -6.42
C ALA A 123 14.21 11.09 -6.38
N ASP A 124 14.82 10.51 -5.34
CA ASP A 124 16.27 10.34 -5.26
C ASP A 124 16.82 9.42 -6.36
N ILE A 125 16.16 8.29 -6.63
CA ILE A 125 16.60 7.36 -7.68
C ILE A 125 16.51 8.03 -9.06
N VAL A 126 15.49 8.84 -9.32
CA VAL A 126 15.35 9.59 -10.57
C VAL A 126 16.44 10.66 -10.66
N LYS A 127 16.59 11.51 -9.64
CA LYS A 127 17.65 12.54 -9.60
C LYS A 127 19.03 11.93 -9.83
N ALA A 128 19.35 10.83 -9.15
CA ALA A 128 20.63 10.15 -9.31
C ALA A 128 20.85 9.62 -10.75
N ALA A 129 19.81 9.08 -11.39
CA ALA A 129 19.90 8.56 -12.76
C ALA A 129 20.12 9.66 -13.81
N TYR A 130 19.68 10.89 -13.54
CA TYR A 130 19.79 12.02 -14.46
C TYR A 130 20.80 13.08 -14.00
N LEU A 131 21.55 12.84 -12.92
CA LEU A 131 22.38 13.88 -12.29
C LEU A 131 23.40 14.50 -13.23
N ASP A 132 24.08 13.67 -14.04
CA ASP A 132 25.08 14.16 -15.00
C ASP A 132 24.43 14.98 -16.11
N ASP A 133 23.22 14.60 -16.53
CA ASP A 133 22.48 15.34 -17.54
C ASP A 133 21.97 16.68 -17.00
N LEU A 134 21.46 16.69 -15.77
CA LEU A 134 21.08 17.89 -15.05
C LEU A 134 22.27 18.83 -14.83
N ARG A 135 23.46 18.29 -14.58
CA ARG A 135 24.70 19.07 -14.46
C ARG A 135 25.13 19.69 -15.77
N ARG A 136 25.07 18.93 -16.87
CA ARG A 136 25.40 19.46 -18.21
C ARG A 136 24.51 20.64 -18.59
N HIS A 137 23.23 20.57 -18.24
CA HIS A 137 22.24 21.61 -18.55
C HIS A 137 22.01 22.58 -17.38
N ALA A 138 22.87 22.61 -16.36
CA ALA A 138 22.60 23.37 -15.13
C ALA A 138 22.45 24.89 -15.39
N ASN A 139 23.20 25.44 -16.35
CA ASN A 139 23.08 26.85 -16.72
C ASN A 139 21.75 27.17 -17.41
N ASP A 140 21.25 26.26 -18.25
CA ASP A 140 19.97 26.42 -18.94
C ASP A 140 18.81 26.27 -17.94
N LEU A 141 18.92 25.31 -17.02
CA LEU A 141 17.92 25.07 -15.97
C LEU A 141 17.83 26.22 -14.96
N ARG A 142 18.94 26.91 -14.67
CA ARG A 142 18.95 28.12 -13.82
C ARG A 142 18.10 29.28 -14.38
N GLN A 143 17.88 29.32 -15.69
CA GLN A 143 17.02 30.33 -16.32
C GLN A 143 15.53 29.95 -16.25
N CYS A 144 15.21 28.72 -15.83
CA CYS A 144 13.86 28.19 -15.80
C CYS A 144 13.19 28.49 -14.45
N ALA A 145 12.19 29.38 -14.44
CA ALA A 145 11.49 29.80 -13.22
C ALA A 145 10.82 28.66 -12.42
N THR A 146 10.57 27.52 -13.06
CA THR A 146 9.92 26.35 -12.46
C THR A 146 10.90 25.42 -11.73
N VAL A 147 12.20 25.48 -12.06
CA VAL A 147 13.21 24.57 -11.50
C VAL A 147 13.91 25.24 -10.33
N GLN A 148 13.43 24.96 -9.13
CA GLN A 148 13.90 25.59 -7.90
C GLN A 148 15.16 24.95 -7.31
N PHE A 149 15.92 24.13 -8.04
CA PHE A 149 17.09 23.44 -7.49
C PHE A 149 18.35 23.79 -8.28
N ASP A 150 19.43 24.17 -7.58
CA ASP A 150 20.73 24.40 -8.21
C ASP A 150 21.54 23.10 -8.30
N TYR A 151 21.50 22.46 -9.48
CA TYR A 151 22.21 21.22 -9.76
C TYR A 151 23.69 21.41 -10.13
N SER A 152 24.18 22.65 -10.23
CA SER A 152 25.60 22.92 -10.47
C SER A 152 26.47 22.70 -9.22
N ALA A 153 25.86 22.69 -8.03
CA ALA A 153 26.54 22.43 -6.77
C ALA A 153 26.91 20.94 -6.59
N PRO A 154 27.91 20.62 -5.75
CA PRO A 154 28.19 19.25 -5.35
C PRO A 154 26.93 18.55 -4.82
N ALA A 155 26.78 17.24 -5.06
CA ALA A 155 25.56 16.49 -4.72
C ALA A 155 25.20 16.55 -3.22
N SER A 156 26.19 16.74 -2.35
CA SER A 156 26.03 16.94 -0.90
C SER A 156 25.45 18.30 -0.51
N THR A 157 25.22 19.22 -1.46
CA THR A 157 24.88 20.63 -1.20
C THR A 157 23.77 21.15 -2.12
N ILE A 158 23.03 20.29 -2.82
CA ILE A 158 21.88 20.70 -3.63
C ILE A 158 20.84 21.33 -2.69
N LYS A 159 20.63 22.65 -2.82
CA LYS A 159 19.66 23.42 -2.05
C LYS A 159 18.52 23.87 -2.94
N GLN A 160 17.34 24.00 -2.36
CA GLN A 160 16.29 24.80 -2.98
C GLN A 160 16.82 26.23 -3.14
N GLN A 161 16.73 26.76 -4.36
CA GLN A 161 16.98 28.16 -4.66
C GLN A 161 15.95 28.98 -3.89
N GLN A 162 16.44 29.84 -3.00
CA GLN A 162 15.59 30.82 -2.32
C GLN A 162 15.16 31.86 -3.36
N HIS A 163 13.85 31.95 -3.61
CA HIS A 163 13.30 33.08 -4.35
C HIS A 163 13.51 34.35 -3.53
N THR A 164 14.26 35.31 -4.08
CA THR A 164 14.24 36.72 -3.67
C THR A 164 13.00 37.40 -4.23
#